data_AF-A0AAD2SLJ8-F1
#
_entry.id   AF-A0AAD2SLJ8-F1
#
_cell.length_a   1.000
_cell.length_b   1.000
_cell.length_c   1.000
_cell.angle_alpha   90.00
_cell.angle_beta   90.00
_cell.angle_gamma   90.00
#
_symmetry.space_group_name_H-M   'P 1'
#
loop_
_entity.id
_entity.type
_entity.pdbx_description
1 polymer ?
#
loop_
_entity_poly.entity_id
_entity_poly.type
_entity_poly.pdbx_seq_one_letter_code
_entity_poly.pdbx_strand_id
1 'polypeptide(L)'
;NHPYTFVAAQTGLDEKTVRDIFNARAEFLGRWHRFETPRILGIDELYLNKRYRCILTNIEERTLLDLLATRRQDVVTNYLMKLKDRQKVEIVSMDMWNPYRAAVKAVLPQARIVVDKFHVVRMANDALERVRKGLRKELKPSQSRTLKGDRKILLKRAHEVSDRERLIMETWTGAFPQLLAAYEHKERFYGIWDATTRLQAEAALDEWIATIPKGQKEVWSDLVRAVGNWREETMTYFETDMPVTNAYTESINRLAKDKNREGRGYSFEVMRARMLYTTKHKKKAPTAKVSPFYKKTIGYGLPDFAEELNYGVDLSTI
;
A
#
# COMPACT_ATOMS: atom_id res chain seq x y z
N ASN A 1 -13.50 -9.95 -20.61
CA ASN A 1 -13.61 -9.00 -19.47
C ASN A 1 -14.81 -8.06 -19.64
N HIS A 2 -15.98 -8.55 -20.08
CA HIS A 2 -17.14 -7.69 -20.37
C HIS A 2 -18.19 -7.74 -19.24
N PRO A 3 -19.13 -6.77 -19.17
CA PRO A 3 -20.30 -6.85 -18.29
C PRO A 3 -21.22 -8.01 -18.68
N TYR A 4 -21.99 -8.54 -17.74
CA TYR A 4 -22.97 -9.62 -18.00
C TYR A 4 -23.98 -9.24 -19.06
N THR A 5 -24.47 -8.01 -19.08
CA THR A 5 -25.40 -7.48 -20.09
C THR A 5 -24.83 -7.57 -21.50
N PHE A 6 -23.53 -7.28 -21.65
CA PHE A 6 -22.84 -7.38 -22.95
C PHE A 6 -22.72 -8.84 -23.40
N VAL A 7 -22.31 -9.74 -22.49
CA VAL A 7 -22.17 -11.17 -22.80
C VAL A 7 -23.53 -11.79 -23.13
N ALA A 8 -24.58 -11.43 -22.38
CA ALA A 8 -25.96 -11.83 -22.65
C ALA A 8 -26.39 -11.42 -24.06
N ALA A 9 -26.19 -10.15 -24.42
CA ALA A 9 -26.53 -9.65 -25.76
C ALA A 9 -25.76 -10.37 -26.89
N GLN A 10 -24.49 -10.71 -26.68
CA GLN A 10 -23.68 -11.42 -27.69
C GLN A 10 -24.03 -12.91 -27.82
N THR A 11 -24.47 -13.54 -26.74
CA THR A 11 -24.73 -14.99 -26.70
C THR A 11 -26.19 -15.36 -26.88
N GLY A 12 -27.10 -14.39 -26.78
CA GLY A 12 -28.55 -14.60 -26.78
C GLY A 12 -29.08 -15.21 -25.47
N LEU A 13 -28.23 -15.36 -24.44
CA LEU A 13 -28.63 -15.83 -23.12
C LEU A 13 -29.17 -14.69 -22.27
N ASP A 14 -30.04 -15.00 -21.31
CA ASP A 14 -30.43 -14.02 -20.31
C ASP A 14 -29.29 -13.72 -19.32
N GLU A 15 -29.29 -12.51 -18.74
CA GLU A 15 -28.22 -12.06 -17.84
C GLU A 15 -28.08 -12.93 -16.59
N LYS A 16 -29.17 -13.52 -16.09
CA LYS A 16 -29.12 -14.41 -14.92
C LYS A 16 -28.36 -15.68 -15.26
N THR A 17 -28.64 -16.31 -16.40
CA THR A 17 -27.90 -17.49 -16.88
C THR A 17 -26.41 -17.20 -17.05
N VAL A 18 -26.04 -16.07 -17.66
CA VAL A 18 -24.62 -15.66 -17.79
C VAL A 18 -23.94 -15.52 -16.42
N ARG A 19 -24.63 -14.90 -15.46
CA ARG A 19 -24.12 -14.73 -14.09
C ARG A 19 -23.98 -16.07 -13.37
N ASP A 20 -24.93 -16.98 -13.51
CA ASP A 20 -24.89 -18.29 -12.87
C ASP A 20 -23.74 -19.15 -13.43
N ILE A 21 -23.52 -19.13 -14.75
CA ILE A 21 -22.36 -19.75 -15.39
C ILE A 21 -21.06 -19.15 -14.87
N PHE A 22 -20.98 -17.83 -14.78
CA PHE A 22 -19.80 -17.15 -14.23
C PHE A 22 -19.54 -17.55 -12.79
N ASN A 23 -20.56 -17.58 -11.93
CA ASN A 23 -20.43 -17.95 -10.53
C ASN A 23 -19.97 -19.40 -10.36
N ALA A 24 -20.55 -20.34 -11.12
CA ALA A 24 -20.11 -21.73 -11.13
C ALA A 24 -18.64 -21.87 -11.55
N ARG A 25 -18.23 -21.12 -12.58
CA ARG A 25 -16.83 -21.09 -13.03
C ARG A 25 -15.90 -20.48 -11.97
N ALA A 26 -16.31 -19.39 -11.33
CA ALA A 26 -15.54 -18.73 -10.28
C ALA A 26 -15.36 -19.62 -9.05
N GLU A 27 -16.40 -20.34 -8.64
CA GLU A 27 -16.33 -21.31 -7.54
C GLU A 27 -15.37 -22.46 -7.88
N PHE A 28 -15.50 -23.03 -9.09
CA PHE A 28 -14.60 -24.07 -9.58
C PHE A 28 -13.13 -23.59 -9.54
N LEU A 29 -12.84 -22.41 -10.12
CA LEU A 29 -11.48 -21.86 -10.13
C LEU A 29 -10.98 -21.54 -8.72
N GLY A 30 -11.86 -21.11 -7.81
CA GLY A 30 -11.52 -20.87 -6.41
C GLY A 30 -11.06 -22.11 -5.65
N ARG A 31 -11.62 -23.29 -5.96
CA ARG A 31 -11.17 -24.57 -5.36
C ARG A 31 -9.71 -24.87 -5.71
N TRP A 32 -9.28 -24.45 -6.90
CA TRP A 32 -7.93 -24.66 -7.44
C TRP A 32 -7.02 -23.44 -7.34
N HIS A 33 -7.48 -22.33 -6.73
CA HIS A 33 -6.65 -21.15 -6.52
C HIS A 33 -5.50 -21.50 -5.57
N ARG A 34 -4.31 -21.62 -6.13
CA ARG A 34 -3.07 -21.96 -5.42
C ARG A 34 -1.98 -21.02 -5.91
N PHE A 35 -1.22 -20.51 -4.95
CA PHE A 35 -0.05 -19.68 -5.20
C PHE A 35 1.06 -20.08 -4.23
N GLU A 36 2.29 -19.79 -4.59
CA GLU A 36 3.45 -19.93 -3.73
C GLU A 36 3.39 -18.84 -2.65
N THR A 37 3.54 -19.27 -1.39
CA THR A 37 3.55 -18.35 -0.26
C THR A 37 4.73 -17.39 -0.38
N PRO A 38 4.48 -16.08 -0.33
CA PRO A 38 5.54 -15.10 -0.56
C PRO A 38 6.51 -15.05 0.60
N ARG A 39 7.77 -14.71 0.31
CA ARG A 39 8.73 -14.30 1.34
C ARG A 39 8.40 -12.92 1.90
N ILE A 40 7.97 -11.99 1.04
CA ILE A 40 7.47 -10.66 1.43
C ILE A 40 5.98 -10.54 1.13
N LEU A 41 5.16 -10.60 2.17
CA LEU A 41 3.71 -10.45 2.11
C LEU A 41 3.30 -8.98 2.30
N GLY A 42 2.47 -8.44 1.41
CA GLY A 42 1.81 -7.15 1.61
C GLY A 42 0.38 -7.33 2.08
N ILE A 43 -0.01 -6.63 3.15
CA ILE A 43 -1.39 -6.58 3.66
C ILE A 43 -1.84 -5.12 3.72
N ASP A 44 -2.87 -4.78 2.95
CA ASP A 44 -3.37 -3.41 2.85
C ASP A 44 -4.91 -3.38 2.79
N GLU A 45 -5.49 -2.19 2.78
CA GLU A 45 -6.92 -1.96 2.66
C GLU A 45 -7.32 -1.50 1.26
N LEU A 46 -8.39 -2.11 0.75
CA LEU A 46 -9.02 -1.71 -0.50
C LEU A 46 -10.46 -1.26 -0.24
N TYR A 47 -10.80 -0.02 -0.62
CA TYR A 47 -12.17 0.46 -0.54
C TYR A 47 -12.98 0.04 -1.78
N LEU A 48 -13.87 -0.93 -1.61
CA LEU A 48 -14.63 -1.55 -2.69
C LEU A 48 -16.09 -1.80 -2.26
N ASN A 49 -17.05 -1.42 -3.11
CA ASN A 49 -18.49 -1.46 -2.81
C ASN A 49 -18.86 -0.80 -1.47
N LYS A 50 -18.32 0.40 -1.25
CA LYS A 50 -18.56 1.20 -0.03
C LYS A 50 -18.11 0.51 1.27
N ARG A 51 -17.23 -0.48 1.19
CA ARG A 51 -16.69 -1.21 2.35
C ARG A 51 -15.18 -1.38 2.21
N TYR A 52 -14.48 -1.35 3.33
CA TYR A 52 -13.06 -1.70 3.38
C TYR A 52 -12.90 -3.22 3.32
N ARG A 53 -12.04 -3.67 2.40
CA ARG A 53 -11.66 -5.06 2.15
C ARG A 53 -10.17 -5.22 2.46
N CYS A 54 -9.75 -6.41 2.81
CA CYS A 54 -8.32 -6.72 2.95
C CYS A 54 -7.79 -7.15 1.59
N ILE A 55 -6.62 -6.64 1.21
CA ILE A 55 -5.88 -7.09 0.04
C ILE A 55 -4.59 -7.75 0.50
N LEU A 56 -4.26 -8.90 -0.10
CA LEU A 56 -3.01 -9.61 0.12
C LEU A 56 -2.20 -9.66 -1.18
N THR A 57 -0.94 -9.27 -1.11
CA THR A 57 -0.04 -9.22 -2.27
C THR A 57 1.31 -9.86 -1.98
N ASN A 58 1.99 -10.29 -3.04
CA ASN A 58 3.40 -10.66 -2.98
C ASN A 58 4.21 -9.48 -3.51
N ILE A 59 4.95 -8.83 -2.62
CA ILE A 59 5.68 -7.58 -2.91
C ILE A 59 6.85 -7.81 -3.84
N GLU A 60 7.58 -8.91 -3.67
CA GLU A 60 8.72 -9.21 -4.52
C GLU A 60 8.31 -9.49 -5.96
N GLU A 61 7.23 -10.22 -6.14
CA GLU A 61 6.77 -10.61 -7.47
C GLU A 61 5.82 -9.60 -8.11
N ARG A 62 5.38 -8.59 -7.34
CA ARG A 62 4.40 -7.58 -7.73
C ARG A 62 3.10 -8.21 -8.20
N THR A 63 2.58 -9.15 -7.41
CA THR A 63 1.38 -9.92 -7.74
C THR A 63 0.31 -9.79 -6.67
N LEU A 64 -0.95 -9.86 -7.10
CA LEU A 64 -2.10 -9.95 -6.21
C LEU A 64 -2.35 -11.43 -5.87
N LEU A 65 -2.41 -11.75 -4.58
CA LEU A 65 -2.66 -13.10 -4.07
C LEU A 65 -4.15 -13.32 -3.85
N ASP A 66 -4.78 -12.40 -3.13
CA ASP A 66 -6.18 -12.52 -2.73
C ASP A 66 -6.80 -11.19 -2.26
N LEU A 67 -8.12 -11.16 -2.22
CA LEU A 67 -8.94 -10.16 -1.56
C LEU A 67 -9.86 -10.84 -0.56
N LEU A 68 -9.95 -10.31 0.65
CA LEU A 68 -10.91 -10.78 1.66
C LEU A 68 -12.09 -9.83 1.75
N ALA A 69 -13.27 -10.42 2.01
CA ALA A 69 -14.51 -9.67 2.13
C ALA A 69 -14.48 -8.64 3.27
N THR A 70 -13.56 -8.71 4.21
CA THR A 70 -13.47 -7.73 5.29
C THR A 70 -12.04 -7.61 5.77
N ARG A 71 -11.75 -6.46 6.37
CA ARG A 71 -10.48 -6.18 7.05
C ARG A 71 -10.44 -6.71 8.49
N ARG A 72 -11.53 -7.27 9.02
CA ARG A 72 -11.57 -7.71 10.43
C ARG A 72 -10.42 -8.68 10.77
N GLN A 73 -9.86 -8.52 11.97
CA GLN A 73 -8.73 -9.28 12.48
C GLN A 73 -8.95 -10.79 12.41
N ASP A 74 -10.12 -11.29 12.80
CA ASP A 74 -10.46 -12.71 12.83
C ASP A 74 -10.41 -13.33 11.42
N VAL A 75 -10.91 -12.60 10.42
CA VAL A 75 -10.91 -13.05 9.03
C VAL A 75 -9.50 -13.09 8.45
N VAL A 76 -8.67 -12.07 8.72
CA VAL A 76 -7.27 -12.06 8.29
C VAL A 76 -6.46 -13.15 9.00
N THR A 77 -6.64 -13.32 10.31
CA THR A 77 -5.99 -14.37 11.09
C THR A 77 -6.30 -15.75 10.52
N ASN A 78 -7.59 -16.05 10.29
CA ASN A 78 -8.03 -17.31 9.70
C ASN A 78 -7.46 -17.54 8.29
N TYR A 79 -7.30 -16.47 7.51
CA TYR A 79 -6.67 -16.56 6.20
C TYR A 79 -5.18 -16.91 6.30
N LEU A 80 -4.42 -16.16 7.12
CA LEU A 80 -2.99 -16.38 7.32
C LEU A 80 -2.70 -17.78 7.87
N MET A 81 -3.59 -18.34 8.71
CA MET A 81 -3.45 -19.70 9.24
C MET A 81 -3.57 -20.78 8.16
N LYS A 82 -4.24 -20.48 7.03
CA LYS A 82 -4.43 -21.41 5.91
C LYS A 82 -3.32 -21.30 4.86
N LEU A 83 -2.39 -20.34 4.98
CA LEU A 83 -1.25 -20.25 4.09
C LEU A 83 -0.38 -21.51 4.23
N LYS A 84 -0.12 -22.18 3.11
CA LYS A 84 0.87 -23.27 3.07
C LYS A 84 2.25 -22.71 3.33
N ASP A 85 3.11 -23.47 3.99
CA ASP A 85 4.49 -23.04 4.27
C ASP A 85 4.62 -21.62 4.83
N ARG A 86 3.69 -21.19 5.68
CA ARG A 86 3.62 -19.82 6.22
C ARG A 86 4.92 -19.34 6.89
N GLN A 87 5.77 -20.27 7.34
CA GLN A 87 7.11 -20.01 7.85
C GLN A 87 8.06 -19.38 6.82
N LYS A 88 7.77 -19.51 5.52
CA LYS A 88 8.52 -18.84 4.43
C LYS A 88 8.33 -17.33 4.42
N VAL A 89 7.26 -16.82 5.03
CA VAL A 89 7.05 -15.37 5.14
C VAL A 89 8.07 -14.81 6.12
N GLU A 90 8.97 -13.97 5.62
CA GLU A 90 10.02 -13.30 6.38
C GLU A 90 9.66 -11.85 6.70
N ILE A 91 8.93 -11.19 5.79
CA ILE A 91 8.53 -9.78 5.93
C ILE A 91 7.04 -9.67 5.67
N VAL A 92 6.36 -8.90 6.52
CA VAL A 92 5.01 -8.40 6.23
C VAL A 92 5.01 -6.89 6.16
N SER A 93 4.74 -6.33 4.98
CA SER A 93 4.48 -4.91 4.80
C SER A 93 3.00 -4.62 5.04
N MET A 94 2.69 -3.63 5.87
CA MET A 94 1.32 -3.23 6.14
C MET A 94 1.19 -1.76 6.55
N ASP A 95 -0.03 -1.22 6.49
CA ASP A 95 -0.36 0.05 7.13
C ASP A 95 -0.30 -0.06 8.66
N MET A 96 -0.25 1.09 9.34
CA MET A 96 -0.23 1.25 10.79
C MET A 96 -1.58 0.91 11.46
N TRP A 97 -2.09 -0.30 11.21
CA TRP A 97 -3.34 -0.79 11.76
C TRP A 97 -3.12 -1.96 12.73
N ASN A 98 -3.39 -1.70 14.03
CA ASN A 98 -3.14 -2.66 15.11
C ASN A 98 -3.79 -4.05 14.92
N PRO A 99 -5.02 -4.18 14.37
CA PRO A 99 -5.62 -5.47 14.06
C PRO A 99 -4.77 -6.36 13.14
N TYR A 100 -4.15 -5.78 12.10
CA TYR A 100 -3.23 -6.53 11.23
C TYR A 100 -1.94 -6.90 11.95
N ARG A 101 -1.35 -5.97 12.71
CA ARG A 101 -0.16 -6.24 13.55
C ARG A 101 -0.40 -7.40 14.51
N ALA A 102 -1.57 -7.43 15.16
CA ALA A 102 -1.97 -8.49 16.07
C ALA A 102 -2.15 -9.83 15.35
N ALA A 103 -2.84 -9.86 14.20
CA ALA A 103 -3.01 -11.06 13.39
C ALA A 103 -1.66 -11.65 12.93
N VAL A 104 -0.76 -10.79 12.46
CA VAL A 104 0.57 -11.22 11.97
C VAL A 104 1.44 -11.71 13.11
N LYS A 105 1.53 -10.98 14.24
CA LYS A 105 2.31 -11.46 15.40
C LYS A 105 1.81 -12.79 15.94
N ALA A 106 0.51 -13.05 15.87
CA ALA A 106 -0.07 -14.32 16.32
C ALA A 106 0.19 -15.50 15.36
N VAL A 107 0.17 -15.27 14.05
CA VAL A 107 0.18 -16.35 13.04
C VAL A 107 1.53 -16.54 12.36
N LEU A 108 2.33 -15.47 12.26
CA LEU A 108 3.61 -15.40 11.57
C LEU A 108 4.68 -14.80 12.52
N PRO A 109 4.93 -15.39 13.70
CA PRO A 109 5.83 -14.81 14.70
C PRO A 109 7.29 -14.66 14.21
N GLN A 110 7.68 -15.43 13.19
CA GLN A 110 9.01 -15.34 12.57
C GLN A 110 9.16 -14.16 11.59
N ALA A 111 8.05 -13.57 11.13
CA ALA A 111 8.07 -12.51 10.13
C ALA A 111 8.27 -11.14 10.80
N ARG A 112 9.17 -10.33 10.24
CA ARG A 112 9.35 -8.93 10.63
C ARG A 112 8.27 -8.08 9.97
N ILE A 113 7.65 -7.19 10.75
CA ILE A 113 6.64 -6.27 10.23
C ILE A 113 7.35 -4.99 9.80
N VAL A 114 7.05 -4.54 8.57
CA VAL A 114 7.52 -3.26 8.03
C VAL A 114 6.30 -2.37 7.82
N VAL A 115 6.35 -1.14 8.34
CA VAL A 115 5.32 -0.15 8.01
C VAL A 115 5.51 0.29 6.57
N ASP A 116 4.42 0.32 5.81
CA ASP A 116 4.44 0.90 4.48
C ASP A 116 4.74 2.40 4.52
N LYS A 117 5.91 2.75 3.97
CA LYS A 117 6.42 4.12 3.86
C LYS A 117 5.36 5.10 3.32
N PHE A 118 4.54 4.68 2.35
CA PHE A 118 3.56 5.57 1.72
C PHE A 118 2.59 6.16 2.74
N HIS A 119 2.10 5.35 3.69
CA HIS A 119 1.12 5.77 4.68
C HIS A 119 1.74 6.75 5.69
N VAL A 120 2.98 6.50 6.12
CA VAL A 120 3.70 7.37 7.05
C VAL A 120 4.04 8.71 6.40
N VAL A 121 4.57 8.70 5.18
CA VAL A 121 4.89 9.88 4.37
C VAL A 121 3.62 10.71 4.12
N ARG A 122 2.49 10.06 3.83
CA ARG A 122 1.19 10.72 3.63
C ARG A 122 0.74 11.51 4.86
N MET A 123 1.00 11.03 6.07
CA MET A 123 0.66 11.76 7.29
C MET A 123 1.41 13.09 7.42
N ALA A 124 2.63 13.20 6.89
CA ALA A 124 3.37 14.47 6.84
C ALA A 124 2.73 15.46 5.85
N ASN A 125 2.27 14.97 4.69
CA ASN A 125 1.45 15.76 3.76
C ASN A 125 0.15 16.25 4.42
N ASP A 126 -0.53 15.40 5.20
CA ASP A 126 -1.77 15.75 5.90
C ASP A 126 -1.52 16.83 6.98
N ALA A 127 -0.39 16.77 7.69
CA ALA A 127 0.03 17.79 8.64
C ALA A 127 0.29 19.13 7.94
N LEU A 128 1.03 19.16 6.83
CA LEU A 128 1.23 20.38 6.03
C LEU A 128 -0.11 20.96 5.55
N GLU A 129 -1.03 20.11 5.11
CA GLU A 129 -2.37 20.51 4.67
C GLU A 129 -3.20 21.11 5.81
N ARG A 130 -3.02 20.66 7.06
CA ARG A 130 -3.66 21.29 8.25
C ARG A 130 -3.11 22.70 8.48
N VAL A 131 -1.80 22.93 8.36
CA VAL A 131 -1.21 24.27 8.43
C VAL A 131 -1.80 25.16 7.34
N ARG A 132 -1.79 24.70 6.08
CA ARG A 132 -2.34 25.43 4.92
C ARG A 132 -3.82 25.79 5.11
N LYS A 133 -4.64 24.86 5.63
CA LYS A 133 -6.06 25.09 5.92
C LYS A 133 -6.25 26.10 7.05
N GLY A 134 -5.36 26.12 8.04
CA GLY A 134 -5.37 27.08 9.15
C GLY A 134 -5.27 28.54 8.68
N LEU A 135 -4.45 28.79 7.64
CA LEU A 135 -4.27 30.12 7.03
C LEU A 135 -5.52 30.70 6.41
N ARG A 136 -6.58 29.91 6.20
CA ARG A 136 -7.83 30.37 5.57
C ARG A 136 -8.44 31.58 6.30
N LYS A 137 -8.25 31.70 7.62
CA LYS A 137 -8.77 32.82 8.41
C LYS A 137 -8.01 34.13 8.16
N GLU A 138 -6.75 34.05 7.73
CA GLU A 138 -5.86 35.20 7.49
C GLU A 138 -5.90 35.68 6.04
N LEU A 139 -6.57 34.94 5.15
CA LEU A 139 -6.59 35.16 3.71
C LEU A 139 -7.90 35.76 3.21
N LYS A 140 -7.83 36.65 2.22
CA LYS A 140 -9.02 37.03 1.43
C LYS A 140 -9.58 35.81 0.70
N PRO A 141 -10.90 35.75 0.40
CA PRO A 141 -11.50 34.61 -0.29
C PRO A 141 -10.84 34.27 -1.64
N SER A 142 -10.36 35.26 -2.39
CA SER A 142 -9.61 35.05 -3.64
C SER A 142 -8.27 34.33 -3.37
N GLN A 143 -7.47 34.83 -2.44
CA GLN A 143 -6.18 34.25 -2.07
C GLN A 143 -6.32 32.84 -1.51
N SER A 144 -7.36 32.59 -0.70
CA SER A 144 -7.65 31.24 -0.19
C SER A 144 -7.96 30.23 -1.31
N ARG A 145 -8.66 30.67 -2.37
CA ARG A 145 -8.92 29.84 -3.56
C ARG A 145 -7.62 29.57 -4.32
N THR A 146 -6.77 30.57 -4.52
CA THR A 146 -5.47 30.41 -5.19
C THR A 146 -4.58 29.43 -4.43
N LEU A 147 -4.37 29.62 -3.12
CA LEU A 147 -3.58 28.70 -2.29
C LEU A 147 -4.15 27.27 -2.28
N LYS A 148 -5.47 27.11 -2.40
CA LYS A 148 -6.09 25.79 -2.56
C LYS A 148 -5.79 25.18 -3.93
N GLY A 149 -5.75 25.98 -5.00
CA GLY A 149 -5.32 25.56 -6.33
C GLY A 149 -3.88 25.09 -6.36
N ASP A 150 -3.00 25.84 -5.68
CA ASP A 150 -1.56 25.60 -5.62
C ASP A 150 -1.16 24.48 -4.66
N ARG A 151 -2.11 23.89 -3.91
CA ARG A 151 -1.83 22.84 -2.91
C ARG A 151 -0.96 21.70 -3.45
N LYS A 152 -1.11 21.34 -4.73
CA LYS A 152 -0.37 20.22 -5.31
C LYS A 152 1.14 20.51 -5.34
N ILE A 153 1.51 21.78 -5.53
CA ILE A 153 2.91 22.24 -5.54
C ILE A 153 3.54 21.99 -4.16
N LEU A 154 2.82 22.33 -3.09
CA LEU A 154 3.27 22.15 -1.70
C LEU A 154 3.45 20.67 -1.29
N LEU A 155 2.75 19.75 -1.97
CA LEU A 155 2.80 18.32 -1.65
C LEU A 155 3.93 17.58 -2.40
N LYS A 156 4.48 18.14 -3.48
CA LYS A 156 5.61 17.57 -4.23
C LYS A 156 6.88 17.53 -3.40
N ARG A 157 7.82 16.66 -3.80
CA ARG A 157 9.21 16.71 -3.31
C ARG A 157 9.92 17.92 -3.92
N ALA A 158 10.86 18.52 -3.18
CA ALA A 158 11.56 19.72 -3.64
C ALA A 158 12.23 19.56 -5.03
N HIS A 159 12.73 18.37 -5.37
CA HIS A 159 13.35 18.08 -6.66
C HIS A 159 12.37 17.86 -7.82
N GLU A 160 11.06 17.70 -7.54
CA GLU A 160 9.99 17.52 -8.55
C GLU A 160 9.24 18.83 -8.87
N VAL A 161 9.61 19.92 -8.17
CA VAL A 161 9.02 21.25 -8.33
C VAL A 161 9.76 21.97 -9.45
N SER A 162 9.03 22.32 -10.52
CA SER A 162 9.59 23.13 -11.62
C SER A 162 9.91 24.56 -11.18
N ASP A 163 10.75 25.27 -11.94
CA ASP A 163 11.13 26.66 -11.61
C ASP A 163 9.92 27.59 -11.46
N ARG A 164 8.91 27.42 -12.32
CA ARG A 164 7.65 28.17 -12.23
C ARG A 164 6.89 27.87 -10.95
N GLU A 165 6.81 26.59 -10.57
CA GLU A 165 6.14 26.18 -9.35
C GLU A 165 6.91 26.63 -8.10
N ARG A 166 8.25 26.70 -8.17
CA ARG A 166 9.10 27.22 -7.11
C ARG A 166 8.82 28.69 -6.85
N LEU A 167 8.71 29.52 -7.90
CA LEU A 167 8.36 30.93 -7.74
C LEU A 167 6.99 31.12 -7.06
N ILE A 168 6.00 30.29 -7.42
CA ILE A 168 4.68 30.28 -6.76
C ILE A 168 4.83 29.88 -5.29
N MET A 169 5.63 28.84 -5.00
CA MET A 169 5.89 28.39 -3.65
C MET A 169 6.55 29.48 -2.81
N GLU A 170 7.59 30.13 -3.32
CA GLU A 170 8.32 31.25 -2.69
C GLU A 170 7.40 32.43 -2.36
N THR A 171 6.43 32.72 -3.24
CA THR A 171 5.42 33.76 -2.98
C THR A 171 4.58 33.41 -1.75
N TRP A 172 4.11 32.17 -1.65
CA TRP A 172 3.30 31.73 -0.51
C TRP A 172 4.12 31.58 0.77
N THR A 173 5.32 31.01 0.69
CA THR A 173 6.19 30.78 1.84
C THR A 173 6.80 32.08 2.37
N GLY A 174 7.05 33.07 1.51
CA GLY A 174 7.44 34.42 1.90
C GLY A 174 6.31 35.19 2.59
N ALA A 175 5.06 35.04 2.13
CA ALA A 175 3.90 35.64 2.77
C ALA A 175 3.49 34.97 4.09
N PHE A 176 3.77 33.66 4.23
CA PHE A 176 3.40 32.87 5.40
C PHE A 176 4.60 32.06 5.91
N PRO A 177 5.46 32.63 6.77
CA PRO A 177 6.62 31.93 7.32
C PRO A 177 6.27 30.61 8.05
N GLN A 178 5.08 30.53 8.63
CA GLN A 178 4.55 29.30 9.23
C GLN A 178 4.32 28.19 8.18
N LEU A 179 3.95 28.54 6.95
CA LEU A 179 3.82 27.58 5.84
C LEU A 179 5.19 27.10 5.37
N LEU A 180 6.17 28.01 5.27
CA LEU A 180 7.56 27.67 4.96
C LEU A 180 8.11 26.65 5.95
N ALA A 181 8.04 26.97 7.25
CA ALA A 181 8.53 26.10 8.31
C ALA A 181 7.88 24.72 8.28
N ALA A 182 6.57 24.65 7.97
CA ALA A 182 5.86 23.38 7.82
C ALA A 182 6.32 22.59 6.59
N TYR A 183 6.53 23.26 5.46
CA TYR A 183 7.02 22.65 4.23
C TYR A 183 8.44 22.08 4.40
N GLU A 184 9.35 22.86 4.96
CA GLU A 184 10.72 22.40 5.24
C GLU A 184 10.73 21.22 6.22
N HIS A 185 9.86 21.27 7.24
CA HIS A 185 9.72 20.18 8.21
C HIS A 185 9.18 18.89 7.58
N LYS A 186 8.24 18.99 6.62
CA LYS A 186 7.81 17.87 5.77
C LYS A 186 8.99 17.32 4.96
N GLU A 187 9.76 18.19 4.30
CA GLU A 187 10.87 17.73 3.45
C GLU A 187 11.97 17.04 4.26
N ARG A 188 12.27 17.54 5.47
CA ARG A 188 13.17 16.87 6.43
C ARG A 188 12.64 15.49 6.84
N PHE A 189 11.32 15.36 7.08
CA PHE A 189 10.70 14.07 7.38
C PHE A 189 10.94 13.04 6.28
N TYR A 190 10.75 13.45 5.02
CA TYR A 190 10.99 12.58 3.88
C TYR A 190 12.47 12.19 3.73
N GLY A 191 13.38 13.08 4.13
CA GLY A 191 14.83 12.83 4.15
C GLY A 191 15.25 11.68 5.07
N ILE A 192 14.42 11.25 6.02
CA ILE A 192 14.70 10.07 6.87
C ILE A 192 14.93 8.81 6.01
N TRP A 193 14.19 8.67 4.91
CA TRP A 193 14.34 7.53 4.01
C TRP A 193 15.51 7.64 3.03
N ASP A 194 16.24 8.75 3.05
CA ASP A 194 17.49 8.90 2.30
C ASP A 194 18.69 8.37 3.13
N ALA A 195 18.47 7.97 4.38
CA ALA A 195 19.47 7.33 5.23
C ALA A 195 19.87 5.93 4.72
N THR A 196 21.14 5.58 4.94
CA THR A 196 21.71 4.29 4.48
C THR A 196 21.61 3.17 5.52
N THR A 197 21.42 3.53 6.79
CA THR A 197 21.38 2.59 7.91
C THR A 197 20.25 2.94 8.86
N ARG A 198 19.77 1.92 9.58
CA ARG A 198 18.77 2.09 10.64
C ARG A 198 19.19 3.12 11.69
N LEU A 199 20.46 3.11 12.11
CA LEU A 199 20.98 4.05 13.12
C LEU A 199 20.88 5.50 12.65
N GLN A 200 21.25 5.78 11.39
CA GLN A 200 21.11 7.12 10.81
C GLN A 200 19.64 7.54 10.70
N ALA A 201 18.76 6.63 10.30
CA ALA A 201 17.34 6.91 10.18
C ALA A 201 16.68 7.20 11.55
N GLU A 202 17.05 6.46 12.59
CA GLU A 202 16.58 6.68 13.96
C GLU A 202 17.04 8.06 14.48
N ALA A 203 18.32 8.40 14.27
CA ALA A 203 18.85 9.72 14.64
C ALA A 203 18.13 10.85 13.89
N ALA A 204 17.91 10.69 12.58
CA ALA A 204 17.19 11.66 11.77
C ALA A 204 15.72 11.82 12.22
N LEU A 205 15.06 10.73 12.62
CA LEU A 205 13.71 10.80 13.18
C LEU A 205 13.69 11.54 14.52
N ASP A 206 14.65 11.26 15.41
CA ASP A 206 14.71 11.92 16.72
C ASP A 206 15.00 13.42 16.59
N GLU A 207 15.91 13.80 15.69
CA GLU A 207 16.16 15.19 15.34
C GLU A 207 14.91 15.84 14.73
N TRP A 208 14.20 15.14 13.84
CA TRP A 208 12.96 15.63 13.28
C TRP A 208 11.91 15.90 14.37
N ILE A 209 11.69 14.98 15.32
CA ILE A 209 10.77 15.18 16.44
C ILE A 209 11.21 16.38 17.31
N ALA A 210 12.51 16.52 17.57
CA ALA A 210 13.05 17.61 18.38
C ALA A 210 12.92 18.99 17.72
N THR A 211 12.92 19.03 16.38
CA THR A 211 12.93 20.28 15.59
C THR A 211 11.56 20.65 14.99
N ILE A 212 10.47 20.15 15.59
CA ILE A 212 9.10 20.56 15.23
C ILE A 212 8.97 22.09 15.35
N PRO A 213 8.49 22.80 14.30
CA PRO A 213 8.37 24.24 14.34
C PRO A 213 7.51 24.75 15.51
N LYS A 214 7.94 25.88 16.11
CA LYS A 214 7.22 26.51 17.22
C LYS A 214 5.77 26.80 16.81
N GLY A 215 4.82 26.43 17.68
CA GLY A 215 3.38 26.60 17.42
C GLY A 215 2.75 25.54 16.52
N GLN A 216 3.50 24.55 16.02
CA GLN A 216 2.96 23.51 15.13
C GLN A 216 2.85 22.11 15.76
N LYS A 217 3.22 21.95 17.04
CA LYS A 217 3.19 20.65 17.74
C LYS A 217 1.87 19.89 17.56
N GLU A 218 0.75 20.59 17.70
CA GLU A 218 -0.59 20.00 17.53
C GLU A 218 -0.83 19.45 16.12
N VAL A 219 -0.32 20.14 15.09
CA VAL A 219 -0.50 19.75 13.70
C VAL A 219 0.26 18.46 13.37
N TRP A 220 1.46 18.31 13.95
CA TRP A 220 2.35 17.16 13.77
C TRP A 220 2.09 16.01 14.76
N SER A 221 1.28 16.24 15.79
CA SER A 221 1.06 15.31 16.92
C SER A 221 0.64 13.90 16.51
N ASP A 222 -0.25 13.78 15.51
CA ASP A 222 -0.69 12.48 15.00
C ASP A 222 0.45 11.71 14.35
N LEU A 223 1.30 12.39 13.56
CA LEU A 223 2.47 11.76 12.94
C LEU A 223 3.49 11.35 13.99
N VAL A 224 3.78 12.21 14.96
CA VAL A 224 4.69 11.90 16.10
C VAL A 224 4.20 10.68 16.87
N ARG A 225 2.90 10.62 17.18
CA ARG A 225 2.29 9.46 17.86
C ARG A 225 2.41 8.19 17.01
N ALA A 226 2.16 8.29 15.70
CA ALA A 226 2.24 7.15 14.80
C ALA A 226 3.66 6.58 14.71
N VAL A 227 4.66 7.41 14.41
CA VAL A 227 6.07 6.98 14.33
C VAL A 227 6.64 6.55 15.68
N GLY A 228 6.10 7.06 16.80
CA GLY A 228 6.42 6.56 18.14
C GLY A 228 5.87 5.16 18.40
N ASN A 229 4.58 4.94 18.13
CA ASN A 229 3.89 3.66 18.38
C ASN A 229 4.35 2.52 17.44
N TRP A 230 4.86 2.89 16.26
CA TRP A 230 5.31 2.00 15.19
C TRP A 230 6.79 2.17 14.89
N ARG A 231 7.58 2.67 15.84
CA ARG A 231 9.00 2.98 15.63
C ARG A 231 9.76 1.76 15.11
N GLU A 232 9.65 0.63 15.81
CA GLU A 232 10.34 -0.61 15.44
C GLU A 232 9.99 -1.05 14.02
N GLU A 233 8.69 -1.14 13.71
CA GLU A 233 8.22 -1.57 12.40
C GLU A 233 8.56 -0.55 11.28
N THR A 234 8.65 0.73 11.60
CA THR A 234 9.08 1.77 10.65
C THR A 234 10.57 1.65 10.35
N MET A 235 11.39 1.41 11.38
CA MET A 235 12.84 1.31 11.26
C MET A 235 13.32 -0.02 10.68
N THR A 236 12.51 -1.08 10.81
CA THR A 236 12.74 -2.38 10.17
C THR A 236 12.90 -2.23 8.64
N TYR A 237 12.32 -1.19 8.02
CA TYR A 237 12.52 -0.85 6.61
C TYR A 237 14.01 -0.82 6.21
N PHE A 238 14.88 -0.26 7.06
CA PHE A 238 16.32 -0.10 6.79
C PHE A 238 17.14 -1.38 7.01
N GLU A 239 16.51 -2.45 7.49
CA GLU A 239 17.13 -3.78 7.65
C GLU A 239 16.78 -4.72 6.48
N THR A 240 15.93 -4.28 5.55
CA THR A 240 15.47 -5.10 4.42
C THR A 240 16.47 -5.09 3.25
N ASP A 241 16.51 -6.17 2.47
CA ASP A 241 17.37 -6.33 1.29
C ASP A 241 16.89 -5.54 0.06
N MET A 242 15.65 -5.07 0.07
CA MET A 242 15.06 -4.29 -1.00
C MET A 242 14.06 -3.27 -0.45
N PRO A 243 13.82 -2.14 -1.13
CA PRO A 243 12.77 -1.20 -0.74
C PRO A 243 11.40 -1.90 -0.68
N VAL A 244 10.92 -2.15 0.53
CA VAL A 244 9.59 -2.73 0.76
C VAL A 244 8.57 -1.61 0.65
N THR A 245 7.94 -1.52 -0.52
CA THR A 245 6.91 -0.53 -0.81
C THR A 245 5.71 -1.19 -1.48
N ASN A 246 4.52 -0.80 -1.03
CA ASN A 246 3.28 -1.17 -1.71
C ASN A 246 2.96 -0.19 -2.85
N ALA A 247 3.92 0.50 -3.45
CA ALA A 247 3.67 1.49 -4.51
C ALA A 247 2.75 0.99 -5.65
N TYR A 248 2.76 -0.31 -5.94
CA TYR A 248 1.89 -0.91 -6.97
C TYR A 248 0.45 -1.17 -6.50
N THR A 249 0.11 -0.97 -5.22
CA THR A 249 -1.28 -1.05 -4.73
C THR A 249 -2.14 0.07 -5.31
N GLU A 250 -1.57 1.18 -5.78
CA GLU A 250 -2.31 2.16 -6.57
C GLU A 250 -2.83 1.56 -7.88
N SER A 251 -2.01 0.75 -8.58
CA SER A 251 -2.46 0.01 -9.77
C SER A 251 -3.58 -0.97 -9.42
N ILE A 252 -3.55 -1.58 -8.22
CA ILE A 252 -4.62 -2.46 -7.76
C ILE A 252 -5.89 -1.68 -7.42
N ASN A 253 -5.75 -0.54 -6.75
CA ASN A 253 -6.85 0.37 -6.47
C ASN A 253 -7.50 0.86 -7.77
N ARG A 254 -6.69 1.18 -8.78
CA ARG A 254 -7.14 1.53 -10.13
C ARG A 254 -7.88 0.37 -10.79
N LEU A 255 -7.28 -0.82 -10.81
CA LEU A 255 -7.90 -2.05 -11.33
C LEU A 255 -9.24 -2.32 -10.67
N ALA A 256 -9.31 -2.26 -9.33
CA ALA A 256 -10.52 -2.49 -8.58
C ALA A 256 -11.60 -1.45 -8.92
N LYS A 257 -11.22 -0.17 -9.07
CA LYS A 257 -12.13 0.90 -9.50
C LYS A 257 -12.64 0.69 -10.93
N ASP A 258 -11.76 0.29 -11.85
CA ASP A 258 -12.14 0.02 -13.25
C ASP A 258 -13.08 -1.19 -13.33
N LYS A 259 -12.76 -2.29 -12.64
CA LYS A 259 -13.64 -3.47 -12.56
C LYS A 259 -14.97 -3.17 -11.89
N ASN A 260 -14.98 -2.30 -10.87
CA ASN A 260 -16.21 -1.84 -10.23
C ASN A 260 -17.04 -0.93 -11.16
N ARG A 261 -16.39 -0.11 -12.00
CA ARG A 261 -17.07 0.73 -13.00
C ARG A 261 -17.72 -0.13 -14.10
N GLU A 262 -17.00 -1.14 -14.59
CA GLU A 262 -17.50 -2.11 -15.57
C GLU A 262 -18.65 -2.97 -15.02
N GLY A 263 -18.64 -3.26 -13.71
CA GLY A 263 -19.53 -4.19 -13.04
C GLY A 263 -20.38 -3.55 -11.94
N ARG A 264 -21.01 -2.39 -12.20
CA ARG A 264 -21.87 -1.74 -11.20
C ARG A 264 -22.93 -2.71 -10.70
N GLY A 265 -22.99 -2.92 -9.38
CA GLY A 265 -23.96 -3.81 -8.74
C GLY A 265 -23.46 -5.25 -8.50
N TYR A 266 -22.23 -5.59 -8.88
CA TYR A 266 -21.67 -6.91 -8.60
C TYR A 266 -21.40 -7.13 -7.11
N SER A 267 -21.58 -8.39 -6.68
CA SER A 267 -21.17 -8.82 -5.34
C SER A 267 -19.66 -8.78 -5.19
N PHE A 268 -19.18 -8.85 -3.95
CA PHE A 268 -17.74 -8.88 -3.66
C PHE A 268 -17.07 -10.09 -4.32
N GLU A 269 -17.75 -11.23 -4.31
CA GLU A 269 -17.31 -12.53 -4.77
C GLU A 269 -17.11 -12.50 -6.28
N VAL A 270 -18.01 -11.85 -7.02
CA VAL A 270 -17.87 -11.63 -8.46
C VAL A 270 -16.67 -10.73 -8.76
N MET A 271 -16.50 -9.62 -8.03
CA MET A 271 -15.36 -8.73 -8.24
C MET A 271 -14.03 -9.40 -7.91
N ARG A 272 -13.96 -10.13 -6.79
CA ARG A 272 -12.80 -10.94 -6.41
C ARG A 272 -12.47 -11.95 -7.50
N ALA A 273 -13.46 -12.68 -8.01
CA ALA A 273 -13.27 -13.65 -9.08
C ALA A 273 -12.78 -13.00 -10.39
N ARG A 274 -13.31 -11.82 -10.75
CA ARG A 274 -12.82 -11.04 -11.89
C ARG A 274 -11.37 -10.57 -11.70
N MET A 275 -10.99 -10.19 -10.48
CA MET A 275 -9.60 -9.78 -10.22
C MET A 275 -8.64 -10.96 -10.26
N LEU A 276 -9.04 -12.11 -9.70
CA LEU A 276 -8.19 -13.28 -9.54
C LEU A 276 -8.14 -14.18 -10.78
N TYR A 277 -9.25 -14.39 -11.48
CA TYR A 277 -9.35 -15.50 -12.44
C TYR A 277 -9.50 -15.07 -13.89
N THR A 278 -9.62 -13.77 -14.17
CA THR A 278 -9.67 -13.25 -15.55
C THR A 278 -8.43 -12.45 -15.93
N THR A 279 -7.42 -12.46 -15.06
CA THR A 279 -6.13 -11.80 -15.25
C THR A 279 -5.03 -12.86 -15.30
N LYS A 280 -3.96 -12.58 -16.06
CA LYS A 280 -2.83 -13.51 -16.18
C LYS A 280 -2.13 -13.70 -14.84
N HIS A 281 -1.80 -14.95 -14.52
CA HIS A 281 -0.97 -15.27 -13.39
C HIS A 281 0.51 -15.27 -13.77
N LYS A 282 1.36 -14.81 -12.86
CA LYS A 282 2.81 -14.87 -13.01
C LYS A 282 3.28 -16.26 -12.60
N LYS A 283 3.77 -17.04 -13.55
CA LYS A 283 4.36 -18.37 -13.33
C LYS A 283 5.82 -18.34 -13.77
N LYS A 284 6.72 -18.87 -12.93
CA LYS A 284 8.15 -18.98 -13.23
C LYS A 284 8.81 -20.03 -12.34
N ALA A 285 10.01 -20.47 -12.74
CA ALA A 285 10.84 -21.33 -11.90
C ALA A 285 11.18 -20.63 -10.56
N PRO A 286 11.21 -21.39 -9.44
CA PRO A 286 11.64 -20.86 -8.17
C PRO A 286 13.09 -20.37 -8.20
N THR A 287 13.33 -19.24 -7.54
CA THR A 287 14.67 -18.64 -7.42
C THR A 287 15.07 -18.64 -5.96
N ALA A 288 16.28 -19.15 -5.66
CA ALA A 288 16.82 -19.10 -4.32
C ALA A 288 17.09 -17.64 -3.93
N LYS A 289 16.60 -17.23 -2.76
CA LYS A 289 16.85 -15.91 -2.18
C LYS A 289 17.44 -16.06 -0.78
N VAL A 290 18.38 -15.19 -0.45
CA VAL A 290 18.99 -15.14 0.88
C VAL A 290 18.18 -14.18 1.74
N SER A 291 17.80 -14.62 2.93
CA SER A 291 17.08 -13.74 3.85
C SER A 291 17.98 -12.58 4.32
N PRO A 292 17.49 -11.33 4.35
CA PRO A 292 18.22 -10.23 4.95
C PRO A 292 18.45 -10.39 6.46
N PHE A 293 17.62 -11.19 7.14
CA PHE A 293 17.67 -11.33 8.60
C PHE A 293 18.45 -12.56 9.06
N TYR A 294 18.63 -13.56 8.19
CA TYR A 294 19.28 -14.82 8.53
C TYR A 294 20.51 -15.02 7.64
N LYS A 295 21.71 -14.92 8.24
CA LYS A 295 22.99 -15.20 7.56
C LYS A 295 23.19 -16.67 7.14
N LYS A 296 22.23 -17.56 7.44
CA LYS A 296 22.23 -18.94 6.93
C LYS A 296 21.41 -18.98 5.64
N THR A 297 22.08 -19.37 4.56
CA THR A 297 21.47 -19.74 3.29
C THR A 297 20.30 -20.69 3.56
N ILE A 298 19.06 -20.28 3.28
CA ILE A 298 18.00 -21.25 3.01
C ILE A 298 18.24 -21.70 1.57
N GLY A 299 19.30 -22.50 1.40
CA GLY A 299 19.62 -23.13 0.14
C GLY A 299 18.68 -24.29 -0.07
N TYR A 300 17.51 -24.05 -0.66
CA TYR A 300 16.86 -25.11 -1.41
C TYR A 300 17.60 -25.21 -2.73
N GLY A 301 18.55 -26.16 -2.83
CA GLY A 301 19.03 -26.63 -4.12
C GLY A 301 17.81 -27.10 -4.90
N LEU A 302 17.40 -26.34 -5.89
CA LEU A 302 16.31 -26.71 -6.78
C LEU A 302 16.94 -27.39 -8.00
N PRO A 303 16.48 -28.59 -8.37
CA PRO A 303 16.91 -29.23 -9.61
C PRO A 303 16.64 -28.31 -10.79
N ASP A 304 17.44 -28.42 -11.86
CA ASP A 304 17.26 -27.70 -13.15
C ASP A 304 15.89 -27.96 -13.84
N PHE A 305 15.03 -28.79 -13.23
CA PHE A 305 13.68 -29.14 -13.67
C PHE A 305 12.59 -28.74 -12.65
N ALA A 306 12.78 -27.69 -11.86
CA ALA A 306 11.73 -27.23 -10.95
C ALA A 306 10.49 -26.75 -11.73
N GLU A 307 9.34 -27.40 -11.50
CA GLU A 307 8.04 -26.98 -12.06
C GLU A 307 7.79 -25.49 -11.82
N GLU A 308 7.21 -24.80 -12.80
CA GLU A 308 6.85 -23.40 -12.65
C GLU A 308 5.84 -23.21 -11.51
N LEU A 309 6.21 -22.36 -10.54
CA LEU A 309 5.32 -22.00 -9.44
C LEU A 309 4.47 -20.78 -9.81
N ASN A 310 3.22 -20.77 -9.35
CA ASN A 310 2.30 -19.64 -9.50
C ASN A 310 2.52 -18.62 -8.37
N TYR A 311 2.90 -17.39 -8.69
CA TYR A 311 3.12 -16.34 -7.69
C TYR A 311 1.92 -15.42 -7.50
N GLY A 312 0.79 -15.68 -8.16
CA GLY A 312 -0.42 -14.86 -8.10
C GLY A 312 -0.68 -14.08 -9.40
N VAL A 313 -1.65 -13.18 -9.35
CA VAL A 313 -2.07 -12.36 -10.50
C VAL A 313 -1.03 -11.30 -10.79
N ASP A 314 -0.54 -11.25 -12.03
CA ASP A 314 0.48 -10.29 -12.47
C ASP A 314 -0.09 -8.86 -12.57
N LEU A 315 0.44 -7.95 -11.75
CA LEU A 315 0.01 -6.56 -11.73
C LEU A 315 0.81 -5.67 -12.69
N SER A 316 1.90 -6.18 -13.29
CA SER A 316 2.65 -5.43 -14.29
C SER A 316 1.90 -5.29 -15.62
N THR A 317 0.89 -6.14 -15.84
CA THR A 317 0.07 -6.15 -17.06
C THR A 317 -1.16 -5.24 -16.99
N ILE A 318 -1.29 -4.38 -15.96
CA ILE A 318 -2.50 -3.63 -15.59
C ILE A 318 -2.19 -2.15 -15.35
#